data_AF-A0A1F9CT19-F1
#
_entry.id   AF-A0A1F9CT19-F1
#
_cell.length_a   1.000
_cell.length_b   1.000
_cell.length_c   1.000
_cell.angle_alpha   90.00
_cell.angle_beta   90.00
_cell.angle_gamma   90.00
#
_symmetry.space_group_name_H-M   'P 1'
#
loop_
_entity.id
_entity.type
_entity.pdbx_description
1 polymer ?
#
loop_
_entity_poly.entity_id
_entity_poly.type
_entity_poly.pdbx_seq_one_letter_code
_entity_poly.pdbx_strand_id
1 'polypeptide(L)'
;MRRAHVKRRRKDTGEIRPEYRFDYRKARPNRFVGRVSAGAVAVVLDPDVASVFGSSDTVNALLRSVIAAMPERGRKRAKAG
;
A
#
# COMPACT_ATOMS: atom_id res chain seq x y z
N MET A 1 3.12 48.03 -41.80
CA MET A 1 2.03 47.23 -41.17
C MET A 1 2.66 46.07 -40.39
N ARG A 2 2.53 46.01 -39.06
CA ARG A 2 3.08 44.92 -38.22
C ARG A 2 2.03 43.82 -38.03
N ARG A 3 2.34 42.58 -38.41
CA ARG A 3 1.48 41.41 -38.14
C ARG A 3 1.73 40.89 -36.72
N ALA A 4 0.70 40.91 -35.89
CA ALA A 4 0.75 40.36 -34.54
C ALA A 4 0.86 38.83 -34.57
N HIS A 5 1.79 38.27 -33.80
CA HIS A 5 1.91 36.83 -33.61
C HIS A 5 0.83 36.34 -32.64
N VAL A 6 -0.20 35.69 -33.18
CA VAL A 6 -1.22 35.03 -32.36
C VAL A 6 -0.61 33.76 -31.75
N LYS A 7 -0.34 33.80 -30.44
CA LYS A 7 0.20 32.66 -29.71
C LYS A 7 -0.89 31.59 -29.58
N ARG A 8 -0.78 30.52 -30.38
CA ARG A 8 -1.72 29.38 -30.35
C ARG A 8 -1.67 28.73 -28.96
N ARG A 9 -2.77 28.84 -28.21
CA ARG A 9 -2.92 28.15 -26.92
C ARG A 9 -3.02 26.66 -27.21
N ARG A 10 -1.99 25.88 -26.86
CA ARG A 10 -2.04 24.41 -26.97
C ARG A 10 -3.12 23.92 -26.01
N LYS A 11 -4.08 23.16 -26.54
CA LYS A 11 -5.10 22.45 -25.77
C LYS A 11 -4.35 21.44 -24.90
N ASP A 12 -4.47 21.54 -23.60
CA ASP A 12 -3.91 20.57 -22.66
C ASP A 12 -4.66 19.25 -22.89
N THR A 13 -4.02 18.31 -23.57
CA THR A 13 -4.62 17.05 -24.01
C THR A 13 -4.79 16.04 -22.87
N GLY A 14 -4.44 16.41 -21.63
CA GLY A 14 -4.40 15.47 -20.50
C GLY A 14 -3.33 14.39 -20.67
N GLU A 15 -2.44 14.56 -21.64
CA GLU A 15 -1.37 13.61 -21.91
C GLU A 15 -0.28 13.73 -20.86
N ILE A 16 0.05 12.58 -20.26
CA ILE A 16 1.19 12.45 -19.36
C ILE A 16 2.46 12.86 -20.11
N ARG A 17 3.27 13.73 -19.51
CA ARG A 17 4.48 14.24 -20.15
C ARG A 17 5.45 13.09 -20.45
N PRO A 18 6.27 13.20 -21.52
CA PRO A 18 7.19 12.14 -21.92
C PRO A 18 8.12 11.66 -20.80
N GLU A 19 8.49 12.52 -19.86
CA GLU A 19 9.41 12.19 -18.76
C GLU A 19 8.81 11.20 -17.75
N TYR A 20 7.48 11.06 -17.70
CA TYR A 20 6.78 10.12 -16.82
C TYR A 20 6.56 8.74 -17.48
N ARG A 21 7.12 8.51 -18.68
CA ARG A 21 7.15 7.17 -19.31
C ARG A 21 8.31 6.36 -18.73
N PHE A 22 8.07 5.71 -17.59
CA PHE A 22 9.07 4.88 -16.93
C PHE A 22 9.27 3.55 -17.67
N ASP A 23 10.53 3.20 -17.98
CA ASP A 23 10.90 1.86 -18.46
C ASP A 23 11.06 0.91 -17.26
N TYR A 24 9.99 0.21 -16.92
CA TYR A 24 9.97 -0.70 -15.77
C TYR A 24 10.96 -1.87 -15.88
N ARG A 25 11.49 -2.17 -17.08
CA ARG A 25 12.54 -3.19 -17.24
C ARG A 25 13.88 -2.74 -16.64
N LYS A 26 14.08 -1.42 -16.49
CA LYS A 26 15.24 -0.81 -15.82
C LYS A 26 14.95 -0.51 -14.34
N ALA A 27 13.74 -0.78 -13.85
CA ALA A 27 13.39 -0.53 -12.47
C ALA A 27 14.17 -1.47 -11.55
N ARG A 28 14.55 -0.95 -10.38
CA ARG A 28 15.10 -1.77 -9.31
C ARG A 28 13.95 -2.45 -8.56
N PRO A 29 14.14 -3.68 -8.06
CA PRO A 29 13.19 -4.31 -7.14
C PRO A 29 12.90 -3.37 -5.97
N ASN A 30 11.64 -3.35 -5.51
CA ASN A 30 11.24 -2.52 -4.38
C ASN A 30 12.09 -2.87 -3.14
N ARG A 31 12.74 -1.87 -2.53
CA ARG A 31 13.58 -2.03 -1.32
C ARG A 31 12.85 -2.62 -0.11
N PHE A 32 11.52 -2.70 -0.17
CA PHE A 32 10.66 -3.24 0.88
C PHE A 32 10.12 -4.64 0.60
N VAL A 33 10.44 -5.25 -0.55
CA VAL A 33 9.92 -6.58 -0.96
C VAL A 33 10.21 -7.68 0.07
N GLY A 34 11.28 -7.56 0.86
CA GLY A 34 11.62 -8.53 1.92
C GLY A 34 11.18 -8.13 3.33
N ARG A 35 10.60 -6.94 3.53
CA ARG A 35 10.21 -6.47 4.87
C ARG A 35 8.84 -6.99 5.31
N VAL A 36 8.04 -7.44 4.36
CA VAL A 36 6.70 -7.98 4.59
C VAL A 36 6.70 -9.39 4.06
N SER A 37 6.44 -10.37 4.93
CA SER A 37 6.36 -11.78 4.53
C SER A 37 5.32 -11.95 3.42
N ALA A 38 5.55 -12.90 2.51
CA ALA A 38 4.57 -13.22 1.47
C ALA A 38 3.19 -13.50 2.10
N GLY A 39 2.16 -12.80 1.64
CA GLY A 39 0.79 -12.90 2.15
C GLY A 39 0.49 -12.10 3.43
N ALA A 40 1.45 -11.34 3.97
CA ALA A 40 1.16 -10.45 5.09
C ALA A 40 0.39 -9.20 4.64
N VAL A 41 -0.62 -8.83 5.43
CA VAL A 41 -1.49 -7.67 5.19
C VAL A 41 -1.05 -6.52 6.08
N ALA A 42 -0.86 -5.33 5.50
CA ALA A 42 -0.59 -4.11 6.25
C ALA A 42 -1.92 -3.54 6.77
N VAL A 43 -1.99 -3.33 8.09
CA VAL A 43 -3.15 -2.72 8.77
C VAL A 43 -2.67 -1.48 9.51
N VAL A 44 -3.44 -0.40 9.43
CA VAL A 44 -3.20 0.81 10.22
C VAL A 44 -3.99 0.68 11.51
N LEU A 45 -3.32 0.87 12.66
CA LEU A 45 -3.97 0.91 13.96
C LEU A 45 -4.45 2.34 14.24
N ASP A 46 -5.58 2.46 14.91
CA ASP A 46 -6.04 3.74 15.43
C ASP A 46 -5.07 4.26 16.52
N PRO A 47 -4.97 5.59 16.73
CA PRO A 47 -3.96 6.18 17.60
C PRO A 47 -4.03 5.70 19.06
N ASP A 48 -5.22 5.44 19.57
CA ASP A 48 -5.45 4.91 20.92
C ASP A 48 -4.92 3.48 21.06
N VAL A 49 -5.17 2.62 20.07
CA VAL A 49 -4.64 1.25 20.05
C VAL A 49 -3.11 1.26 19.86
N ALA A 50 -2.61 2.10 18.97
CA ALA A 50 -1.17 2.26 18.73
C ALA A 50 -0.42 2.78 19.97
N SER A 51 -1.09 3.54 20.84
CA SER A 51 -0.50 4.00 22.11
C SER A 51 -0.20 2.86 23.09
N VAL A 52 -0.93 1.74 22.96
CA VAL A 52 -0.77 0.54 23.80
C VAL A 52 0.26 -0.43 23.22
N PHE A 53 0.28 -0.59 21.88
CA PHE A 53 1.15 -1.55 21.22
C PHE A 53 2.30 -0.90 20.45
N GLY A 54 3.53 -1.04 20.97
CA GLY A 54 4.73 -0.48 20.36
C GLY A 54 5.36 -1.28 19.21
N SER A 55 4.85 -2.47 18.89
CA SER A 55 5.41 -3.30 17.81
C SER A 55 4.39 -4.27 17.21
N SER A 56 4.66 -4.72 15.98
CA SER A 56 3.86 -5.78 15.33
C SER A 56 3.89 -7.10 16.12
N ASP A 57 4.98 -7.37 16.83
CA ASP A 57 5.17 -8.64 17.53
C ASP A 57 4.22 -8.75 18.73
N THR A 58 4.04 -7.66 19.49
CA THR A 58 3.13 -7.64 20.64
C THR A 58 1.67 -7.73 20.22
N VAL A 59 1.29 -7.03 19.15
CA VAL A 59 -0.06 -7.13 18.54
C VAL A 59 -0.33 -8.56 18.10
N ASN A 60 0.57 -9.15 17.31
CA ASN A 60 0.39 -10.49 16.78
C ASN A 60 0.38 -11.55 17.87
N ALA A 61 1.18 -11.40 18.94
CA ALA A 61 1.14 -12.31 20.08
C ALA A 61 -0.23 -12.28 20.76
N LEU A 62 -0.78 -11.09 21.04
CA LEU A 62 -2.11 -10.96 21.64
C LEU A 62 -3.21 -11.55 20.75
N LEU A 63 -3.24 -11.20 19.46
CA LEU A 63 -4.25 -11.70 18.53
C LEU A 63 -4.20 -13.23 18.40
N ARG A 64 -3.00 -13.83 18.40
CA ARG A 64 -2.85 -15.30 18.40
C ARG A 64 -3.39 -15.92 19.68
N SER A 65 -3.15 -15.32 20.84
CA SER A 65 -3.73 -15.78 22.11
C SER A 65 -5.25 -15.74 22.10
N VAL A 66 -5.84 -14.68 21.55
CA VAL A 66 -7.30 -14.58 21.37
C VAL A 66 -7.81 -15.66 20.43
N ILE A 67 -7.16 -15.86 19.28
CA ILE A 67 -7.52 -16.92 18.32
C ILE A 67 -7.42 -18.31 18.96
N ALA A 68 -6.42 -18.55 19.82
CA ALA A 68 -6.25 -19.82 20.52
C ALA A 68 -7.32 -20.05 21.60
N ALA A 69 -7.80 -19.00 22.24
CA ALA A 69 -8.86 -19.06 23.25
C ALA A 69 -10.28 -19.15 22.62
N MET A 70 -10.42 -18.89 21.33
CA MET A 70 -11.71 -18.96 20.65
C MET A 70 -12.20 -20.41 20.44
N PRO A 71 -13.50 -20.69 20.68
CA PRO A 71 -14.05 -22.02 20.47
C PRO A 71 -14.04 -22.44 18.99
N GLU A 72 -13.77 -23.73 18.75
CA GLU A 72 -13.53 -24.39 17.45
C GLU A 72 -14.53 -24.07 16.31
N ARG A 73 -15.74 -23.59 16.64
CA ARG A 73 -16.72 -23.13 15.65
C ARG A 73 -16.20 -21.95 14.81
N GLY A 74 -15.28 -21.13 15.32
CA GLY A 74 -14.62 -20.05 14.58
C GLY A 74 -13.45 -20.52 13.68
N ARG A 75 -12.78 -21.62 14.05
CA ARG A 75 -11.56 -22.12 13.38
C ARG A 75 -11.82 -22.69 11.99
N LYS A 76 -13.05 -23.18 11.73
CA LYS A 76 -13.45 -23.73 10.41
C LYS A 76 -13.63 -22.67 9.32
N ARG A 77 -13.94 -21.41 9.66
CA ARG A 77 -14.11 -20.33 8.66
C ARG A 77 -12.77 -19.75 8.17
N ALA A 78 -11.73 -19.74 9.01
CA ALA A 78 -10.42 -19.19 8.66
C ALA A 78 -9.58 -20.07 7.71
N LYS A 79 -10.02 -21.30 7.42
CA LYS A 79 -9.35 -22.24 6.49
C LYS A 79 -9.99 -22.30 5.09
N ALA A 80 -11.06 -21.54 4.85
CA ALA A 80 -11.86 -21.62 3.62
C ALA A 80 -11.71 -20.41 2.69
N GLY A 81 -10.62 -19.65 2.80
CA GLY A 81 -10.33 -18.47 1.98
C GLY A 81 -8.91 -18.47 1.49
#